data_AF-A0AAD6YZ76-F1
#
_entry.id   AF-A0AAD6YZ76-F1
#
_cell.length_a   1.000
_cell.length_b   1.000
_cell.length_c   1.000
_cell.angle_alpha   90.00
_cell.angle_beta   90.00
_cell.angle_gamma   90.00
#
_symmetry.space_group_name_H-M   'P 1'
#
loop_
_entity.id
_entity.type
_entity.pdbx_description
1 polymer ?
#
loop_
_entity_poly.entity_id
_entity_poly.type
_entity_poly.pdbx_seq_one_letter_code
_entity_poly.pdbx_strand_id
1 'polypeptide(L)'
;MTNTEFFRQLVNNLNSGEVTLADSPRAVCPGQGGNQCYVSWNTAVGSMPEAFLFNAANKIFGTCFSPTFGSGFARNVVLNGGCVTECLSNRPNGC
;
A
#
# COMPACT_ATOMS: atom_id res chain seq x y z
N MET A 1 17.89 -9.14 5.95
CA MET A 1 16.42 -9.04 6.06
C MET A 1 15.81 -9.59 4.78
N THR A 2 14.82 -10.48 4.89
CA THR A 2 14.07 -10.98 3.75
C THR A 2 12.96 -9.99 3.38
N ASN A 3 12.49 -10.03 2.14
CA ASN A 3 11.41 -9.16 1.65
C ASN A 3 10.12 -9.26 2.49
N THR A 4 9.85 -10.45 3.07
CA THR A 4 8.72 -10.72 3.96
C THR A 4 8.76 -9.90 5.26
N GLU A 5 9.94 -9.64 5.83
CA GLU A 5 10.09 -8.90 7.10
C GLU A 5 9.81 -7.40 6.92
N PHE A 6 10.26 -6.81 5.82
CA PHE A 6 9.94 -5.42 5.47
C PHE A 6 8.43 -5.21 5.29
N PHE A 7 7.72 -6.22 4.76
CA PHE A 7 6.28 -6.15 4.62
C PHE A 7 5.53 -6.33 5.94
N ARG A 8 5.99 -7.22 6.82
CA ARG A 8 5.38 -7.35 8.14
C ARG A 8 5.50 -6.05 8.93
N GLN A 9 6.62 -5.34 8.76
CA GLN A 9 6.77 -3.98 9.26
C GLN A 9 5.81 -3.00 8.59
N LEU A 10 5.64 -3.02 7.26
CA LEU A 10 4.65 -2.17 6.57
C LEU A 10 3.26 -2.36 7.17
N VAL A 11 2.77 -3.60 7.20
CA VAL A 11 1.41 -3.91 7.65
C VAL A 11 1.22 -3.55 9.13
N ASN A 12 2.25 -3.75 9.96
CA ASN A 12 2.21 -3.31 11.35
C ASN A 12 2.19 -1.78 11.48
N ASN A 13 2.93 -1.05 10.65
CA ASN A 13 2.92 0.42 10.62
C ASN A 13 1.58 0.96 10.11
N LEU A 14 1.04 0.37 9.02
CA LEU A 14 -0.30 0.72 8.56
C LEU A 14 -1.32 0.47 9.69
N ASN A 15 -1.23 -0.65 10.40
CA ASN A 15 -2.15 -0.96 11.49
C ASN A 15 -2.01 -0.02 12.71
N SER A 16 -0.86 0.62 12.93
CA SER A 16 -0.72 1.61 14.00
C SER A 16 -1.43 2.92 13.65
N GLY A 17 -1.51 3.28 12.36
CA GLY A 17 -2.33 4.39 11.88
C GLY A 17 -1.90 5.77 12.40
N GLU A 18 -0.66 5.87 12.90
CA GLU A 18 -0.15 7.09 13.55
C GLU A 18 0.17 8.20 12.54
N VAL A 19 0.34 7.84 11.26
CA VAL A 19 0.60 8.78 10.18
C VAL A 19 -0.69 9.12 9.43
N THR A 20 -0.95 10.42 9.28
CA THR A 20 -1.95 10.92 8.34
C THR A 20 -1.30 11.13 6.98
N LEU A 21 -1.82 10.45 5.96
CA LEU A 21 -1.41 10.61 4.57
C LEU A 21 -2.09 11.84 3.98
N ALA A 22 -1.30 12.66 3.30
CA ALA A 22 -1.82 13.74 2.47
C ALA A 22 -2.56 13.18 1.24
N ASP A 23 -3.41 13.99 0.61
CA ASP A 23 -4.13 13.62 -0.63
C ASP A 23 -3.18 13.24 -1.77
N SER A 24 -1.93 13.70 -1.73
CA SER A 24 -0.86 13.43 -2.68
C SER A 24 0.52 13.51 -2.00
N PRO A 25 1.50 12.66 -2.36
CA PRO A 25 1.44 11.60 -3.38
C PRO A 25 0.56 10.43 -2.95
N ARG A 26 -0.08 9.77 -3.93
CA ARG A 26 -1.00 8.63 -3.70
C ARG A 26 -0.25 7.32 -3.51
N ALA A 27 0.78 7.33 -2.68
CA ALA A 27 1.66 6.19 -2.46
C ALA A 27 2.36 6.23 -1.10
N VAL A 28 2.51 5.07 -0.48
CA VAL A 28 3.27 4.88 0.76
C VAL A 28 4.36 3.83 0.52
N CYS A 29 5.56 4.11 1.02
CA CYS A 29 6.70 3.19 0.96
C CYS A 29 7.17 2.83 2.38
N PRO A 30 7.23 1.54 2.74
CA PRO A 30 7.61 1.12 4.09
C PRO A 30 9.09 1.15 4.43
N GLY A 31 10.01 1.43 3.50
CA GLY A 31 11.43 1.40 3.82
C GLY A 31 12.36 1.86 2.71
N GLN A 32 13.62 2.11 3.05
CA GLN A 32 14.69 2.53 2.13
C GLN A 32 15.60 1.33 1.82
N GLY A 33 15.40 0.65 0.67
CA GLY A 33 16.23 -0.50 0.25
C GLY A 33 15.60 -1.28 -0.91
N GLY A 34 16.39 -1.83 -1.84
CA GLY A 34 15.92 -2.41 -3.11
C GLY A 34 14.91 -3.57 -3.01
N ASN A 35 14.07 -3.73 -4.06
CA ASN A 35 12.85 -4.55 -4.14
C ASN A 35 11.69 -4.09 -3.22
N GLN A 36 11.31 -2.82 -3.36
CA GLN A 36 10.25 -2.20 -2.56
C GLN A 36 8.86 -2.52 -3.11
N CYS A 37 7.90 -2.72 -2.21
CA CYS A 37 6.48 -2.77 -2.52
C CYS A 37 5.82 -1.50 -2.00
N TYR A 38 5.29 -0.71 -2.93
CA TYR A 38 4.54 0.50 -2.69
C TYR A 38 3.06 0.15 -2.60
N VAL A 39 2.38 0.71 -1.61
CA VAL A 39 0.91 0.79 -1.61
C VAL A 39 0.55 2.09 -2.29
N SER A 40 -0.24 2.04 -3.35
CA SER A 40 -0.68 3.22 -4.09
C SER A 40 -2.16 3.14 -4.45
N TRP A 41 -2.79 4.26 -4.79
CA TRP A 41 -4.22 4.28 -5.14
C TRP A 41 -4.54 5.24 -6.29
N ASN A 42 -5.58 4.90 -7.06
CA ASN A 42 -5.81 5.46 -8.39
C ASN A 42 -6.50 6.83 -8.42
N THR A 43 -7.11 7.27 -7.32
CA THR A 43 -7.91 8.50 -7.23
C THR A 43 -7.50 9.32 -6.01
N ALA A 44 -7.46 10.64 -6.10
CA ALA A 44 -7.22 11.45 -4.90
C ALA A 44 -8.33 11.21 -3.87
N VAL A 45 -7.95 10.95 -2.63
CA VAL A 45 -8.86 10.88 -1.49
C VAL A 45 -8.37 11.92 -0.49
N GLY A 46 -9.31 12.54 0.23
CA GLY A 46 -8.96 13.49 1.28
C GLY A 46 -8.00 12.86 2.29
N SER A 47 -7.26 13.70 3.01
CA SER A 47 -6.23 13.27 3.94
C SER A 47 -6.80 12.27 4.93
N MET A 48 -6.08 11.17 5.16
CA MET A 48 -6.59 10.02 5.91
C MET A 48 -5.49 9.32 6.69
N PRO A 49 -5.82 8.64 7.80
CA PRO A 49 -4.86 7.77 8.47
C PRO A 49 -4.39 6.64 7.55
N GLU A 50 -3.10 6.31 7.61
CA GLU A 50 -2.53 5.22 6.80
C GLU A 50 -3.18 3.84 7.09
N ALA A 51 -3.79 3.67 8.26
CA ALA A 51 -4.58 2.48 8.63
C ALA A 51 -5.72 2.14 7.67
N PHE A 52 -6.20 3.10 6.87
CA PHE A 52 -7.21 2.83 5.86
C PHE A 52 -6.69 1.91 4.74
N LEU A 53 -5.37 1.91 4.48
CA LEU A 53 -4.73 1.05 3.49
C LEU A 53 -4.54 -0.40 3.98
N PHE A 54 -4.59 -0.65 5.28
CA PHE A 54 -4.23 -1.93 5.89
C PHE A 54 -5.02 -3.12 5.30
N ASN A 55 -6.35 -2.99 5.22
CA ASN A 55 -7.22 -4.10 4.86
C ASN A 55 -7.00 -4.59 3.43
N ALA A 56 -6.77 -3.67 2.49
CA ALA A 56 -6.53 -4.02 1.10
C ALA A 56 -5.09 -4.51 0.90
N ALA A 57 -4.10 -3.79 1.43
CA ALA A 57 -2.70 -4.20 1.40
C ALA A 57 -2.48 -5.61 1.97
N ASN A 58 -3.13 -5.96 3.09
CA ASN A 58 -3.03 -7.30 3.69
C ASN A 58 -3.62 -8.40 2.79
N LYS A 59 -4.67 -8.10 2.00
CA LYS A 59 -5.29 -9.06 1.06
C LYS A 59 -4.43 -9.31 -0.18
N ILE A 60 -3.78 -8.29 -0.71
CA ILE A 60 -2.97 -8.38 -1.94
C ILE A 60 -1.48 -8.62 -1.66
N PHE A 61 -1.09 -8.78 -0.40
CA PHE A 61 0.27 -9.05 0.09
C PHE A 61 1.07 -10.04 -0.76
N GLY A 62 0.49 -11.21 -1.02
CA GLY A 62 1.22 -12.35 -1.60
C GLY A 62 1.71 -12.11 -3.04
N THR A 63 1.23 -11.07 -3.73
CA THR A 63 1.54 -10.86 -5.15
C THR A 63 2.84 -10.09 -5.36
N CYS A 64 3.19 -9.16 -4.46
CA CYS A 64 4.29 -8.22 -4.70
C CYS A 64 5.68 -8.85 -4.53
N PHE A 65 5.78 -9.97 -3.80
CA PHE A 65 7.04 -10.70 -3.56
C PHE A 65 7.11 -12.05 -4.26
N SER A 66 6.17 -12.34 -5.18
CA SER A 66 6.24 -13.51 -6.04
C SER A 66 7.51 -13.47 -6.91
N PRO A 67 8.22 -14.60 -7.12
CA PRO A 67 9.35 -14.67 -8.05
C PRO A 67 8.97 -14.27 -9.49
N THR A 68 7.70 -14.38 -9.85
CA THR A 68 7.07 -13.68 -10.97
C THR A 68 6.45 -12.39 -10.40
N PHE A 69 7.23 -11.32 -10.31
CA PHE A 69 6.83 -10.02 -9.76
C PHE A 69 5.43 -9.60 -10.25
N GLY A 70 4.42 -9.76 -9.39
CA GLY A 70 3.03 -9.54 -9.74
C GLY A 70 2.50 -8.30 -9.04
N SER A 71 2.26 -7.23 -9.80
CA SER A 71 1.45 -6.11 -9.33
C SER A 71 0.09 -6.64 -8.88
N GLY A 72 -0.26 -6.49 -7.60
CA GLY A 72 -1.57 -6.84 -7.07
C GLY A 72 -2.46 -5.60 -7.02
N PHE A 73 -3.77 -5.77 -7.18
CA PHE A 73 -4.71 -4.69 -6.95
C PHE A 73 -5.99 -5.18 -6.27
N ALA A 74 -6.53 -4.35 -5.39
CA ALA A 74 -7.83 -4.50 -4.79
C ALA A 74 -8.74 -3.38 -5.32
N ARG A 75 -9.91 -3.74 -5.84
CA ARG A 75 -10.93 -2.79 -6.31
C ARG A 75 -11.96 -2.53 -5.21
N ASN A 76 -12.66 -1.41 -5.32
CA ASN A 76 -13.72 -1.01 -4.39
C ASN A 76 -13.24 -0.92 -2.94
N VAL A 77 -12.00 -0.44 -2.75
CA VAL A 77 -11.44 -0.16 -1.43
C VAL A 77 -12.00 1.17 -0.97
N VAL A 78 -12.58 1.20 0.23
CA VAL A 78 -13.12 2.43 0.80
C VAL A 78 -12.01 3.16 1.53
N LEU A 79 -11.50 4.22 0.91
CA LEU A 79 -10.51 5.13 1.49
C LEU A 79 -11.17 6.49 1.72
N ASN A 80 -11.23 6.92 2.98
CA ASN A 80 -11.87 8.18 3.40
C ASN A 80 -13.30 8.38 2.83
N GLY A 81 -14.11 7.31 2.79
CA GLY A 81 -15.47 7.31 2.24
C GLY A 81 -15.57 7.25 0.71
N GLY A 82 -14.45 7.33 -0.02
CA GLY A 82 -14.38 7.15 -1.47
C GLY A 82 -14.01 5.72 -1.86
N CYS A 83 -14.64 5.19 -2.91
CA CYS A 83 -14.25 3.91 -3.51
C CYS A 83 -13.08 4.11 -4.48
N VAL A 84 -11.96 3.42 -4.23
CA VAL A 84 -10.77 3.47 -5.07
C VAL A 84 -10.28 2.07 -5.45
N THR A 85 -9.30 2.04 -6.35
CA THR A 85 -8.42 0.89 -6.52
C THR A 85 -7.16 1.14 -5.73
N GLU A 86 -6.78 0.19 -4.89
CA GLU A 86 -5.50 0.15 -4.20
C GLU A 86 -4.61 -0.89 -4.88
N CYS A 87 -3.35 -0.54 -5.10
CA CYS A 87 -2.37 -1.36 -5.78
C CYS A 87 -1.16 -1.59 -4.88
N LEU A 88 -0.62 -2.81 -4.92
CA LEU A 88 0.65 -3.17 -4.32
C LEU A 88 1.61 -3.55 -5.44
N SER A 89 2.64 -2.74 -5.66
CA SER A 89 3.58 -2.94 -6.77
C SER A 89 4.97 -2.40 -6.47
N ASN A 90 5.95 -2.69 -7.32
CA ASN A 90 7.29 -2.08 -7.22
C ASN A 90 7.38 -0.66 -7.77
N ARG A 91 6.24 -0.04 -8.08
CA ARG A 91 6.13 1.32 -8.59
C ARG A 91 5.30 2.15 -7.62
N PRO A 92 5.75 3.36 -7.28
CA PRO A 92 4.95 4.28 -6.48
C PRO A 92 3.70 4.79 -7.23
N ASN A 93 3.65 4.63 -8.55
CA ASN A 93 2.64 5.24 -9.40
C ASN A 93 2.05 4.19 -10.36
N GLY A 94 0.85 4.43 -10.86
CA GLY A 94 0.24 3.61 -11.91
C GLY A 94 -0.74 2.55 -11.40
N CYS A 95 -1.18 2.68 -10.14
CA CYS A 95 -2.61 2.54 -9.90
C CYS A 95 -3.32 3.70 -10.64
#